data_AF-A0A1F3FU45-F1
#
_entry.id   AF-A0A1F3FU45-F1
#
_cell.length_a   1.000
_cell.length_b   1.000
_cell.length_c   1.000
_cell.angle_alpha   90.00
_cell.angle_beta   90.00
_cell.angle_gamma   90.00
#
_symmetry.space_group_name_H-M   'P 1'
#
loop_
_entity.id
_entity.type
_entity.pdbx_description
1 polymer ?
#
loop_
_entity_poly.entity_id
_entity_poly.type
_entity_poly.pdbx_seq_one_letter_code
_entity_poly.pdbx_strand_id
1 'polypeptide(L)'
;MANDVRELKKSLGVIRDLLVRKDWKEENKKKSIEKIGDQKKSTTNVGARYPLSALVVNIKSGKQMRIKEITEDGKYSCYTNNGTVHEGDFDETEIKLFES
;
A
#
# COMPACT_ATOMS: atom_id res chain seq x y z
N MET A 1 -16.37 -56.87 4.58
CA MET A 1 -17.28 -55.70 4.48
C MET A 1 -16.92 -54.53 5.40
N ALA A 2 -16.36 -54.74 6.61
CA ALA A 2 -16.00 -53.62 7.52
C ALA A 2 -14.70 -52.86 7.17
N ASN A 3 -13.83 -53.45 6.33
CA ASN A 3 -12.54 -52.84 5.97
C ASN A 3 -12.71 -51.74 4.90
N ASP A 4 -13.56 -51.97 3.90
CA ASP A 4 -13.85 -50.99 2.83
C ASP A 4 -14.45 -49.69 3.36
N VAL A 5 -15.35 -49.78 4.34
CA VAL A 5 -15.97 -48.60 4.98
C VAL A 5 -14.93 -47.79 5.75
N ARG A 6 -13.89 -48.43 6.29
CA ARG A 6 -12.82 -47.76 7.04
C ARG A 6 -11.86 -47.03 6.11
N GLU A 7 -11.52 -47.66 4.97
CA GLU A 7 -10.69 -47.04 3.93
C GLU A 7 -11.40 -45.87 3.23
N LEU A 8 -12.72 -46.00 2.99
CA LEU A 8 -13.54 -44.89 2.48
C LEU A 8 -13.63 -43.70 3.43
N LYS A 9 -13.68 -43.93 4.75
CA LYS A 9 -13.68 -42.84 5.74
C LYS A 9 -12.33 -42.12 5.81
N LYS A 10 -11.22 -42.85 5.63
CA LYS A 10 -9.87 -42.25 5.59
C LYS A 10 -9.69 -41.36 4.36
N SER A 11 -10.14 -41.81 3.18
CA SER A 11 -10.01 -41.03 1.95
C SER A 11 -10.85 -39.75 1.97
N LEU A 12 -12.07 -39.81 2.53
CA LEU A 12 -12.93 -38.63 2.72
C LEU A 12 -12.32 -37.58 3.66
N GLY A 13 -11.60 -38.01 4.70
CA GLY A 13 -10.89 -37.09 5.61
C GLY A 13 -9.79 -36.30 4.91
N VAL A 14 -8.97 -36.98 4.10
CA VAL A 14 -7.89 -36.34 3.32
C VAL A 14 -8.43 -35.34 2.30
N ILE A 15 -9.54 -35.66 1.64
CA ILE A 15 -10.20 -34.75 0.69
C ILE A 15 -10.72 -33.50 1.40
N ARG A 16 -11.32 -33.65 2.59
CA ARG A 16 -11.80 -32.52 3.40
C ARG A 16 -10.64 -31.60 3.85
N ASP A 17 -9.53 -32.16 4.32
CA ASP A 17 -8.34 -31.39 4.72
C ASP A 17 -7.71 -30.63 3.54
N LEU A 18 -7.66 -31.24 2.35
CA LEU A 18 -7.15 -30.59 1.14
C LEU A 18 -8.04 -29.42 0.68
N LEU A 19 -9.37 -29.56 0.84
CA LEU A 19 -10.32 -28.51 0.48
C LEU A 19 -10.15 -27.29 1.40
N VAL A 20 -10.11 -27.52 2.72
CA VAL A 20 -9.86 -26.47 3.73
C VAL A 20 -8.54 -25.72 3.48
N ARG A 21 -7.49 -26.43 3.03
CA ARG A 21 -6.19 -25.80 2.69
C ARG A 21 -6.25 -24.93 1.44
N LYS A 22 -7.11 -25.22 0.47
CA LYS A 22 -7.27 -24.39 -0.74
C LYS A 22 -7.99 -23.08 -0.42
N ASP A 23 -9.04 -23.12 0.40
CA ASP A 23 -9.79 -21.93 0.80
C ASP A 23 -8.93 -20.94 1.60
N TRP A 24 -8.05 -21.44 2.49
CA TRP A 24 -7.10 -20.61 3.23
C TRP A 24 -6.10 -19.85 2.34
N LYS A 25 -5.69 -20.44 1.22
CA LYS A 25 -4.67 -19.84 0.32
C LYS A 25 -5.27 -18.71 -0.54
N GLU A 26 -6.53 -18.82 -0.93
CA GLU A 26 -7.26 -17.82 -1.69
C GLU A 26 -7.54 -16.55 -0.86
N GLU A 27 -7.86 -16.69 0.42
CA GLU A 27 -8.16 -15.55 1.31
C GLU A 27 -6.93 -14.68 1.61
N ASN A 28 -5.75 -15.29 1.73
CA ASN A 28 -4.49 -14.54 1.91
C ASN A 28 -4.03 -13.83 0.63
N LYS A 29 -4.33 -14.38 -0.55
CA LYS A 29 -4.02 -13.73 -1.83
C LYS A 29 -4.82 -12.44 -2.00
N LYS A 30 -6.09 -12.41 -1.57
CA LYS A 30 -6.95 -11.22 -1.63
C LYS A 30 -6.49 -10.10 -0.69
N LYS A 31 -6.07 -10.43 0.54
CA LYS A 31 -5.51 -9.46 1.50
C LYS A 31 -4.18 -8.83 1.07
N SER A 32 -3.37 -9.53 0.26
CA SER A 32 -2.15 -8.94 -0.32
C SER A 32 -2.41 -8.02 -1.49
N ILE A 33 -3.53 -8.17 -2.22
CA ILE A 33 -3.85 -7.34 -3.39
C ILE A 33 -4.47 -5.99 -2.97
N GLU A 34 -5.25 -5.93 -1.89
CA GLU A 34 -5.80 -4.66 -1.39
C GLU A 34 -4.76 -3.71 -0.78
N LYS A 35 -3.53 -4.18 -0.50
CA LYS A 35 -2.41 -3.32 -0.07
C LYS A 35 -1.54 -2.79 -1.21
N ILE A 36 -1.87 -3.13 -2.46
CA ILE A 36 -1.23 -2.59 -3.67
C ILE A 36 -2.19 -1.59 -4.34
N GLY A 37 -2.86 -0.77 -3.53
CA GLY A 37 -3.68 0.35 -3.99
C GLY A 37 -2.91 1.67 -4.11
N ASP A 38 -1.61 1.70 -3.81
CA ASP A 38 -0.83 2.95 -3.72
C ASP A 38 0.18 3.16 -4.86
N GLN A 39 0.18 2.34 -5.91
CA GLN A 39 1.14 2.49 -7.02
C GLN A 39 0.52 2.37 -8.40
N LYS A 40 -0.14 3.44 -8.84
CA LYS A 40 0.04 4.09 -10.16
C LYS A 40 -1.10 5.08 -10.40
N LYS A 41 -1.01 6.25 -9.77
CA LYS A 41 -1.34 7.48 -10.49
C LYS A 41 -0.03 8.21 -10.70
N SER A 42 0.73 7.76 -11.70
CA SER A 42 1.62 8.67 -12.41
C SER A 42 0.72 9.65 -13.15
N THR A 43 0.11 10.57 -12.40
CA THR A 43 -0.28 11.85 -12.99
C THR A 43 1.05 12.50 -13.29
N THR A 44 1.50 12.35 -14.52
CA THR A 44 2.66 13.08 -15.04
C THR A 44 2.28 14.55 -14.97
N ASN A 45 2.54 15.20 -13.83
CA ASN A 45 2.51 16.64 -13.70
C ASN A 45 3.74 17.14 -14.47
N VAL A 46 3.57 17.34 -15.78
CA VAL A 46 4.55 17.95 -16.67
C VAL A 46 4.76 19.39 -16.19
N GLY A 47 5.68 19.59 -15.24
CA GLY A 47 5.96 20.89 -14.62
C GLY A 47 6.21 20.86 -13.11
N ALA A 48 5.90 19.76 -12.41
CA ALA A 48 6.18 19.66 -10.98
C ALA A 48 7.68 19.41 -10.72
N ARG A 49 8.28 20.25 -9.88
CA ARG A 49 9.70 20.15 -9.48
C ARG A 49 9.99 18.89 -8.67
N TYR A 50 9.04 18.43 -7.87
CA TYR A 50 9.18 17.25 -7.05
C TYR A 50 8.20 16.14 -7.50
N PRO A 51 8.67 14.89 -7.62
CA PRO A 51 7.77 13.80 -7.97
C PRO A 51 6.84 13.49 -6.79
N LEU A 52 5.64 12.98 -7.11
CA LEU A 52 4.76 12.39 -6.10
C LEU A 52 5.53 11.30 -5.34
N SER A 53 5.19 11.11 -4.08
CA SER A 53 5.89 10.19 -3.16
C SER A 53 7.33 10.56 -2.80
N ALA A 54 7.86 11.71 -3.26
CA ALA A 54 9.16 12.20 -2.84
C ALA A 54 9.18 12.55 -1.34
N LEU A 55 10.30 12.26 -0.69
CA LEU A 55 10.58 12.71 0.66
C LEU A 55 11.14 14.14 0.61
N VAL A 56 10.48 15.02 1.34
CA VAL A 56 10.82 16.43 1.44
C VAL A 56 10.89 16.84 2.90
N VAL A 57 11.60 17.92 3.18
CA VAL A 57 11.67 18.53 4.50
C VAL A 57 11.08 19.93 4.40
N ASN A 58 10.18 20.24 5.32
CA ASN A 58 9.73 21.62 5.50
C ASN A 58 10.88 22.46 6.05
N ILE A 59 11.21 23.55 5.37
CA ILE A 59 12.36 24.40 5.69
C ILE A 59 12.14 25.17 7.00
N LYS A 60 10.89 25.53 7.33
CA LYS A 60 10.53 26.26 8.56
C LYS A 60 10.57 25.36 9.79
N SER A 61 9.97 24.17 9.71
CA SER A 61 9.86 23.26 10.85
C SER A 61 10.97 22.22 10.94
N GLY A 62 11.73 22.00 9.86
CA GLY A 62 12.72 20.93 9.75
C GLY A 62 12.11 19.53 9.69
N LYS A 63 10.78 19.42 9.55
CA LYS A 63 10.06 18.14 9.61
C LYS A 63 10.15 17.42 8.26
N GLN A 64 10.55 16.14 8.28
CA GLN A 64 10.55 15.27 7.11
C GLN A 64 9.13 14.75 6.83
N MET A 65 8.74 14.83 5.56
CA MET A 65 7.39 14.65 5.06
C MET A 65 7.44 13.99 3.67
N ARG A 66 6.30 13.49 3.20
CA ARG A 66 6.16 12.87 1.88
C ARG A 66 5.08 13.56 1.07
N ILE A 67 5.39 13.91 -0.16
CA ILE A 67 4.40 14.47 -1.10
C ILE A 67 3.44 13.35 -1.50
N LYS A 68 2.14 13.54 -1.27
CA LYS A 68 1.12 12.56 -1.67
C LYS A 68 0.40 12.98 -2.94
N GLU A 69 0.13 14.27 -3.05
CA GLU A 69 -0.60 14.90 -4.15
C GLU A 69 -0.09 16.32 -4.39
N ILE A 70 -0.44 16.83 -5.56
CA ILE A 70 -0.20 18.22 -5.95
C ILE A 70 -1.59 18.80 -6.20
N THR A 71 -1.93 19.88 -5.50
CA THR A 71 -3.24 20.53 -5.62
C THR A 71 -3.38 21.20 -7.00
N GLU A 72 -4.62 21.54 -7.39
CA GLU A 72 -4.86 22.25 -8.65
C GLU A 72 -4.16 23.63 -8.69
N ASP A 73 -3.90 24.23 -7.53
CA ASP A 73 -3.14 25.47 -7.37
C ASP A 73 -1.61 25.28 -7.50
N GLY A 74 -1.14 24.05 -7.69
CA GLY A 74 0.28 23.72 -7.84
C GLY A 74 1.04 23.56 -6.52
N LYS A 75 0.34 23.47 -5.38
CA LYS A 75 0.97 23.23 -4.07
C LYS A 75 1.15 21.74 -3.81
N TYR A 76 2.12 21.42 -2.96
CA TYR A 76 2.45 20.05 -2.61
C TYR A 76 1.79 19.68 -1.29
N SER A 77 0.75 18.86 -1.34
CA SER A 77 0.12 18.31 -0.13
C SER A 77 1.02 17.23 0.45
N CYS A 78 1.51 17.52 1.65
CA CYS A 78 2.51 16.72 2.30
C CYS A 78 1.95 16.00 3.52
N TYR A 79 2.38 14.76 3.69
CA TYR A 79 1.89 13.88 4.73
C TYR A 79 3.03 13.26 5.52
N THR A 80 2.76 12.91 6.77
CA THR A 80 3.67 12.15 7.64
C THR A 80 3.03 10.85 8.10
N ASN A 81 3.76 10.08 8.91
CA ASN A 81 3.31 8.79 9.42
C ASN A 81 2.82 7.86 8.30
N ASN A 82 3.67 7.69 7.28
CA ASN A 82 3.37 6.87 6.09
C ASN A 82 2.10 7.30 5.32
N GLY A 83 1.77 8.59 5.29
CA GLY A 83 0.65 9.10 4.50
C GLY A 83 -0.69 9.20 5.23
N THR A 84 -0.70 8.95 6.55
CA THR A 84 -1.90 8.98 7.38
C THR A 84 -2.21 10.37 7.95
N VAL A 85 -1.17 11.17 8.22
CA VAL A 85 -1.34 12.50 8.84
C VAL A 85 -1.08 13.57 7.79
N HIS A 86 -2.08 14.41 7.53
CA HIS A 86 -1.92 15.59 6.67
C HIS A 86 -1.17 16.68 7.45
N GLU A 87 -0.04 17.14 6.94
CA GLU A 87 0.71 18.25 7.53
C GLU A 87 0.29 19.60 6.96
N GLY A 88 -0.09 19.62 5.69
CA GLY A 88 -0.48 20.82 4.98
C GLY A 88 -0.01 20.84 3.53
N ASP A 89 -0.42 21.90 2.84
CA ASP A 89 -0.08 22.20 1.45
C ASP A 89 1.03 23.24 1.43
N PHE A 90 2.16 22.90 0.79
CA PHE A 90 3.36 23.72 0.80
C PHE A 90 3.76 24.12 -0.60
N ASP A 91 4.29 25.34 -0.73
CA ASP A 91 4.90 25.81 -1.96
C ASP A 91 6.33 25.25 -2.12
N GLU A 92 6.84 25.22 -3.35
CA GLU A 92 8.20 24.72 -3.65
C GLU A 92 9.32 25.42 -2.88
N THR A 93 9.06 26.66 -2.44
CA THR A 93 10.01 27.48 -1.68
C THR A 93 10.00 27.17 -0.19
N GLU A 94 8.99 26.44 0.29
CA GLU A 94 8.84 26.07 1.71
C GLU A 94 9.34 24.67 2.01
N ILE A 95 9.54 23.85 0.97
CA ILE A 95 10.01 22.47 1.07
C ILE A 95 11.27 22.24 0.24
N LYS A 96 12.14 21.36 0.72
CA LYS A 96 13.32 20.89 0.01
C LYS A 96 13.35 19.37 -0.05
N LEU A 97 13.97 18.79 -1.08
CA LEU A 97 14.22 17.35 -1.11
C LEU A 97 15.03 16.92 0.11
N PHE A 98 14.64 15.79 0.70
CA PHE A 98 15.45 15.13 1.71
C PHE A 98 16.54 14.32 1.02
N GLU A 99 17.74 14.89 0.92
CA GLU A 99 18.93 14.14 0.52
C GLU A 99 19.42 13.35 1.75
N SER A 100 19.56 12.02 1.58
CA SER A 100 20.12 11.11 2.60
C SER A 100 21.63 11.10 2.58
#